data_AF-A0A959LHD6-F1
#
_entry.id   AF-A0A959LHD6-F1
#
_cell.length_a   1.000
_cell.length_b   1.000
_cell.length_c   1.000
_cell.angle_alpha   90.00
_cell.angle_beta   90.00
_cell.angle_gamma   90.00
#
_symmetry.space_group_name_H-M   'P 1'
#
loop_
_entity.id
_entity.type
_entity.pdbx_description
1 polymer ?
#
loop_
_entity_poly.entity_id
_entity_poly.type
_entity_poly.pdbx_seq_one_letter_code
_entity_poly.pdbx_strand_id
1 'polypeptide(L)'
;MKGLTISIILGLLALLTGCQSESTPPPQQSFDPAPWLEKGSRVQGASFAVLSTRLKSTMGQSGVSGAIRYCNVAAVPLLDTLSTKYDCTIRRATLQPRNPGNLANDHESAILQNWAAELEQGIEPQAVVQNLSADTIMYYAPIRMQALCLNCHGKPGEGLASETEQLIRDLYPNDQATGYAFGDLRGMWSIRFLNR
;
A
#
# COMPACT_ATOMS: atom_id res chain seq x y z
N MET A 1 91.09 -34.06 -21.40
CA MET A 1 90.67 -35.47 -21.49
C MET A 1 89.31 -35.62 -20.85
N LYS A 2 88.33 -36.11 -21.63
CA LYS A 2 87.01 -36.65 -21.22
C LYS A 2 86.07 -35.62 -20.57
N GLY A 3 84.87 -35.34 -21.02
CA GLY A 3 83.99 -35.94 -22.02
C GLY A 3 82.54 -35.57 -21.65
N LEU A 4 81.79 -35.10 -22.63
CA LEU A 4 80.37 -35.38 -22.91
C LEU A 4 79.47 -35.88 -21.75
N THR A 5 78.40 -35.15 -21.46
CA THR A 5 76.99 -35.60 -21.64
C THR A 5 76.01 -34.45 -21.42
N ILE A 6 75.31 -34.06 -22.50
CA ILE A 6 74.10 -33.23 -22.48
C ILE A 6 72.92 -34.21 -22.34
N SER A 7 72.12 -34.08 -21.28
CA SER A 7 70.81 -34.73 -21.19
C SER A 7 69.73 -33.66 -21.22
N ILE A 8 69.06 -33.59 -22.36
CA ILE A 8 67.83 -32.84 -22.57
C ILE A 8 66.70 -33.69 -21.98
N ILE A 9 66.13 -33.27 -20.84
CA ILE A 9 64.87 -33.81 -20.34
C ILE A 9 63.79 -32.79 -20.69
N LEU A 10 63.11 -33.06 -21.80
CA LEU A 10 61.90 -32.36 -22.22
C LEU A 10 60.71 -33.01 -21.49
N GLY A 11 60.39 -32.51 -20.31
CA GLY A 11 59.28 -32.97 -19.48
C GLY A 11 58.00 -32.20 -19.80
N LEU A 12 57.05 -32.92 -20.41
CA LEU A 12 55.74 -32.51 -20.91
C LEU A 12 54.87 -31.84 -19.82
N LEU A 13 54.57 -30.53 -19.96
CA LEU A 13 53.62 -29.81 -19.11
C LEU A 13 52.20 -29.99 -19.67
N ALA A 14 51.45 -30.96 -19.14
CA ALA A 14 50.04 -31.17 -19.47
C ALA A 14 49.19 -30.07 -18.82
N LEU A 15 48.79 -29.07 -19.62
CA LEU A 15 47.81 -28.06 -19.25
C LEU A 15 46.43 -28.71 -19.17
N LEU A 16 45.97 -29.02 -17.95
CA LEU A 16 44.57 -29.39 -17.69
C LEU A 16 43.70 -28.13 -17.85
N THR A 17 43.18 -27.91 -19.05
CA THR A 17 42.14 -26.91 -19.31
C THR A 17 40.84 -27.38 -18.65
N GLY A 18 40.60 -26.93 -17.43
CA GLY A 18 39.29 -27.05 -16.79
C GLY A 18 38.31 -26.11 -17.48
N CYS A 19 37.39 -26.65 -18.28
CA CYS A 19 36.19 -25.94 -18.68
C CYS A 19 35.31 -25.74 -17.43
N GLN A 20 35.42 -24.58 -16.79
CA GLN A 20 34.37 -24.10 -15.90
C GLN A 20 33.19 -23.73 -16.79
N SER A 21 32.17 -24.58 -16.78
CA SER A 21 30.87 -24.22 -17.32
C SER A 21 30.29 -23.15 -16.40
N GLU A 22 30.48 -21.88 -16.75
CA GLU A 22 29.74 -20.78 -16.14
C GLU A 22 28.27 -20.96 -16.50
N SER A 23 27.51 -21.56 -15.59
CA SER A 23 26.05 -21.55 -15.69
C SER A 23 25.59 -20.10 -15.47
N THR A 24 25.33 -19.38 -16.55
CA THR A 24 24.67 -18.08 -16.49
C THR A 24 23.33 -18.28 -15.78
N PRO A 25 23.04 -17.57 -14.67
CA PRO A 25 21.72 -17.62 -14.06
C PRO A 25 20.67 -17.25 -15.11
N PRO A 26 19.50 -17.90 -15.13
CA PRO A 26 18.42 -17.50 -16.04
C PRO A 26 18.15 -15.99 -15.85
N PRO A 27 17.88 -15.23 -16.93
CA PRO A 27 17.64 -13.81 -16.84
C PRO A 27 16.50 -13.56 -15.86
N GLN A 28 16.81 -12.91 -14.75
CA GLN A 28 15.84 -12.53 -13.73
C GLN A 28 14.91 -11.51 -14.38
N GLN A 29 13.68 -11.94 -14.73
CA GLN A 29 12.71 -11.10 -15.40
C GLN A 29 12.50 -9.83 -14.57
N SER A 30 12.88 -8.68 -15.13
CA SER A 30 12.73 -7.39 -14.46
C SER A 30 11.26 -7.14 -14.16
N PHE A 31 10.96 -6.73 -12.93
CA PHE A 31 9.60 -6.42 -12.51
C PHE A 31 9.04 -5.23 -13.31
N ASP A 32 7.93 -5.45 -14.02
CA ASP A 32 7.16 -4.38 -14.67
C ASP A 32 5.97 -3.95 -13.79
N PRO A 33 5.98 -2.72 -13.24
CA PRO A 33 4.91 -2.23 -12.38
C PRO A 33 3.66 -1.80 -13.15
N ALA A 34 3.73 -1.55 -14.46
CA ALA A 34 2.65 -0.87 -15.18
C ALA A 34 1.30 -1.64 -15.17
N PRO A 35 1.25 -2.96 -15.42
CA PRO A 35 -0.01 -3.71 -15.36
C PRO A 35 -0.63 -3.71 -13.95
N TRP A 36 0.21 -3.70 -12.92
CA TRP A 36 -0.21 -3.69 -11.52
C TRP A 36 -0.70 -2.32 -11.07
N LEU A 37 -0.15 -1.25 -11.62
CA LEU A 37 -0.62 0.11 -11.39
C LEU A 37 -2.03 0.29 -11.95
N GLU A 38 -2.27 -0.18 -13.18
CA GLU A 38 -3.60 -0.15 -13.80
C GLU A 38 -4.60 -1.01 -13.02
N LYS A 39 -4.24 -2.26 -12.72
CA LYS A 39 -5.08 -3.19 -11.95
C LYS A 39 -5.42 -2.61 -10.57
N GLY A 40 -4.42 -2.10 -9.85
CA GLY A 40 -4.57 -1.48 -8.55
C GLY A 40 -5.48 -0.26 -8.57
N SER A 41 -5.27 0.66 -9.52
CA SER A 41 -6.10 1.86 -9.71
C SER A 41 -7.57 1.50 -9.97
N ARG A 42 -7.83 0.50 -10.81
CA ARG A 42 -9.20 0.01 -11.07
C ARG A 42 -9.87 -0.55 -9.81
N VAL A 43 -9.16 -1.39 -9.04
CA VAL A 43 -9.71 -1.97 -7.80
C VAL A 43 -9.93 -0.90 -6.73
N GLN A 44 -8.98 0.04 -6.57
CA GLN A 44 -9.10 1.19 -5.69
C GLN A 44 -10.31 2.05 -6.04
N GLY A 45 -10.46 2.42 -7.32
CA GLY A 45 -11.57 3.24 -7.80
C GLY A 45 -12.92 2.58 -7.59
N ALA A 46 -13.05 1.30 -7.92
CA ALA A 46 -14.28 0.55 -7.69
C ALA A 46 -14.62 0.43 -6.19
N SER A 47 -13.62 0.17 -5.34
CA SER A 47 -13.80 0.05 -3.90
C SER A 47 -14.21 1.38 -3.27
N PHE A 48 -13.56 2.48 -3.67
CA PHE A 48 -13.94 3.82 -3.26
C PHE A 48 -15.35 4.19 -3.71
N ALA A 49 -15.75 3.85 -4.95
CA ALA A 49 -17.08 4.12 -5.46
C ALA A 49 -18.17 3.40 -4.66
N VAL A 50 -17.95 2.14 -4.30
CA VAL A 50 -18.88 1.36 -3.48
C VAL A 50 -19.00 1.95 -2.07
N LEU A 51 -17.88 2.23 -1.39
CA LEU A 51 -17.89 2.82 -0.05
C LEU A 51 -18.54 4.21 -0.05
N SER A 52 -18.14 5.08 -0.98
CA SER A 52 -18.62 6.46 -1.03
C SER A 52 -20.10 6.56 -1.44
N THR A 53 -20.57 5.70 -2.34
CA THR A 53 -22.01 5.63 -2.69
C THR A 53 -22.84 5.22 -1.48
N ARG A 54 -22.42 4.18 -0.74
CA ARG A 54 -23.11 3.76 0.48
C ARG A 54 -23.10 4.86 1.54
N LEU A 55 -21.94 5.46 1.78
CA LEU A 55 -21.80 6.60 2.69
C LEU A 55 -22.78 7.73 2.34
N LYS A 56 -22.75 8.23 1.10
CA LYS A 56 -23.62 9.32 0.63
C LYS A 56 -25.10 8.97 0.75
N SER A 57 -25.47 7.74 0.39
CA SER A 57 -26.85 7.25 0.52
C SER A 57 -27.31 7.26 1.98
N THR A 58 -26.50 6.72 2.90
CA THR A 58 -26.84 6.67 4.33
C THR A 58 -26.90 8.07 4.93
N MET A 59 -25.98 8.96 4.55
CA MET A 59 -26.01 10.37 4.97
C MET A 59 -27.30 11.06 4.51
N GLY A 60 -27.74 10.83 3.27
CA GLY A 60 -28.99 11.41 2.76
C GLY A 60 -30.24 10.89 3.48
N GLN A 61 -30.23 9.63 3.94
CA GLN A 61 -31.39 9.00 4.60
C GLN A 61 -31.43 9.26 6.11
N SER A 62 -30.28 9.33 6.77
CA SER A 62 -30.16 9.25 8.23
C SER A 62 -29.13 10.21 8.83
N GLY A 63 -28.66 11.17 8.01
CA GLY A 63 -27.67 12.16 8.41
C GLY A 63 -26.28 11.58 8.68
N VAL A 64 -25.39 12.45 9.16
CA VAL A 64 -23.99 12.12 9.49
C VAL A 64 -23.93 11.03 10.56
N SER A 65 -24.79 11.10 11.58
CA SER A 65 -24.84 10.14 12.67
C SER A 65 -25.18 8.72 12.21
N GLY A 66 -26.18 8.58 11.32
CA GLY A 66 -26.52 7.27 10.75
C GLY A 66 -25.41 6.71 9.87
N ALA A 67 -24.72 7.57 9.12
CA ALA A 67 -23.56 7.16 8.34
C ALA A 67 -22.40 6.65 9.19
N ILE A 68 -22.10 7.29 10.33
CA ILE A 68 -21.06 6.83 11.25
C ILE A 68 -21.38 5.44 11.80
N ARG A 69 -22.63 5.22 12.23
CA ARG A 69 -23.11 3.91 12.72
C ARG A 69 -23.01 2.83 11.64
N TYR A 70 -23.43 3.16 10.41
CA TYR A 70 -23.30 2.23 9.29
C TYR A 70 -21.84 1.89 8.99
N CYS A 71 -20.96 2.89 8.90
CA CYS A 71 -19.55 2.67 8.63
C CYS A 71 -18.85 1.86 9.73
N ASN A 72 -19.28 1.97 10.99
CA ASN A 72 -18.76 1.18 12.10
C ASN A 72 -18.96 -0.32 11.92
N VAL A 73 -20.07 -0.72 11.32
CA VAL A 73 -20.42 -2.14 11.15
C VAL A 73 -20.14 -2.68 9.75
N ALA A 74 -20.34 -1.88 8.70
CA ALA A 74 -20.41 -2.36 7.33
C ALA A 74 -19.12 -2.16 6.52
N ALA A 75 -18.21 -1.29 6.95
CA ALA A 75 -17.06 -0.91 6.12
C ALA A 75 -16.09 -2.08 5.87
N VAL A 76 -15.79 -2.87 6.90
CA VAL A 76 -14.86 -4.02 6.79
C VAL A 76 -15.49 -5.15 5.95
N PRO A 77 -16.70 -5.67 6.25
CA PRO A 77 -17.31 -6.73 5.43
C PRO A 77 -17.48 -6.36 3.95
N LEU A 78 -17.71 -5.07 3.66
CA LEU A 78 -17.82 -4.60 2.29
C LEU A 78 -16.48 -4.68 1.54
N LEU A 79 -15.37 -4.36 2.21
CA LEU A 79 -14.03 -4.54 1.64
C LEU A 79 -13.66 -6.01 1.49
N ASP A 80 -14.10 -6.90 2.39
CA ASP A 80 -13.88 -8.34 2.26
C ASP A 80 -14.62 -8.93 1.04
N THR A 81 -15.85 -8.46 0.81
CA THR A 81 -16.63 -8.82 -0.38
C THR A 81 -15.91 -8.39 -1.66
N LEU A 82 -15.35 -7.18 -1.68
CA LEU A 82 -14.61 -6.66 -2.82
C LEU A 82 -13.26 -7.38 -3.01
N SER A 83 -12.58 -7.70 -1.91
CA SER A 83 -11.35 -8.51 -1.89
C SER A 83 -11.59 -9.86 -2.59
N THR A 84 -12.68 -10.53 -2.23
CA THR A 84 -13.11 -11.79 -2.87
C THR A 84 -13.40 -11.60 -4.36
N LYS A 85 -14.15 -10.55 -4.71
CA LYS A 85 -14.53 -10.26 -6.10
C LYS A 85 -13.32 -10.01 -7.01
N TYR A 86 -12.28 -9.35 -6.49
CA TYR A 86 -11.11 -8.95 -7.26
C TYR A 86 -9.90 -9.88 -7.10
N ASP A 87 -10.04 -10.98 -6.35
CA ASP A 87 -8.98 -11.91 -5.99
C ASP A 87 -7.71 -11.17 -5.47
N CYS A 88 -7.93 -10.30 -4.49
CA CYS A 88 -6.88 -9.54 -3.84
C CYS A 88 -7.24 -9.31 -2.36
N THR A 89 -6.31 -8.77 -1.58
CA THR A 89 -6.63 -8.27 -0.23
C THR A 89 -6.68 -6.75 -0.28
N ILE A 90 -7.82 -6.17 0.07
CA ILE A 90 -8.03 -4.72 0.09
C ILE A 90 -8.17 -4.27 1.53
N ARG A 91 -7.32 -3.32 1.96
CA ARG A 91 -7.47 -2.65 3.25
C ARG A 91 -7.20 -1.15 3.13
N ARG A 92 -7.55 -0.43 4.19
CA ARG A 92 -7.10 0.95 4.40
C ARG A 92 -6.08 0.98 5.53
N ALA A 93 -5.01 1.75 5.36
CA ALA A 93 -3.95 1.91 6.36
C ALA A 93 -3.71 3.41 6.66
N THR A 94 -3.35 3.74 7.90
CA THR A 94 -3.16 5.13 8.34
C THR A 94 -2.32 5.20 9.62
N LEU A 95 -1.68 6.34 9.85
CA LEU A 95 -1.02 6.68 11.12
C LEU A 95 -2.02 7.14 12.19
N GLN A 96 -3.24 7.54 11.80
CA GLN A 96 -4.29 8.06 12.68
C GLN A 96 -5.59 7.24 12.49
N PRO A 97 -5.65 6.03 13.06
CA PRO A 97 -6.77 5.13 12.85
C PRO A 97 -8.03 5.55 13.61
N ARG A 98 -9.19 5.35 12.97
CA ARG A 98 -10.49 5.32 13.67
C ARG A 98 -10.82 3.91 14.16
N ASN A 99 -10.66 2.96 13.26
CA ASN A 99 -10.65 1.55 13.57
C ASN A 99 -9.18 1.14 13.79
N PRO A 100 -8.79 0.62 14.97
CA PRO A 100 -7.43 0.18 15.26
C PRO A 100 -6.84 -0.80 14.25
N GLY A 101 -7.67 -1.63 13.61
CA GLY A 101 -7.22 -2.56 12.56
C GLY A 101 -6.69 -1.87 11.28
N ASN A 102 -6.91 -0.57 11.13
CA ASN A 102 -6.36 0.24 10.04
C ASN A 102 -5.04 0.91 10.40
N LEU A 103 -4.45 0.64 11.57
CA LEU A 103 -3.11 1.13 11.86
C LEU A 103 -2.14 0.63 10.77
N ALA A 104 -1.33 1.54 10.24
CA ALA A 104 -0.30 1.21 9.27
C ALA A 104 0.79 0.36 9.94
N ASN A 105 1.29 -0.65 9.23
CA ASN A 105 2.50 -1.36 9.66
C ASN A 105 3.75 -0.49 9.35
N ASP A 106 4.93 -0.97 9.72
CA ASP A 106 6.19 -0.21 9.57
C ASP A 106 6.45 0.20 8.12
N HIS A 107 6.18 -0.70 7.18
CA HIS A 107 6.38 -0.47 5.75
C HIS A 107 5.39 0.57 5.18
N GLU A 108 4.11 0.44 5.49
CA GLU A 108 3.08 1.40 5.09
C GLU A 108 3.31 2.76 5.76
N SER A 109 3.82 2.78 7.00
CA SER A 109 4.14 4.01 7.73
C SER A 109 5.24 4.80 7.04
N ALA A 110 6.29 4.12 6.55
CA ALA A 110 7.36 4.77 5.79
C ALA A 110 6.83 5.44 4.50
N ILE A 111 5.91 4.77 3.78
CA ILE A 111 5.27 5.35 2.60
C ILE A 111 4.42 6.59 2.97
N LEU A 112 3.61 6.50 4.03
CA LEU A 112 2.79 7.63 4.49
C LEU A 112 3.63 8.83 4.90
N GLN A 113 4.75 8.59 5.59
CA GLN A 113 5.68 9.64 6.00
C GLN A 113 6.34 10.31 4.80
N ASN A 114 6.76 9.54 3.80
CA ASN A 114 7.30 10.10 2.56
C ASN A 114 6.24 10.95 1.83
N TRP A 115 5.01 10.46 1.69
CA TRP A 115 3.92 11.23 1.09
C TRP A 115 3.54 12.48 1.89
N ALA A 116 3.63 12.44 3.22
CA ALA A 116 3.46 13.63 4.05
C ALA A 116 4.53 14.68 3.76
N ALA A 117 5.80 14.27 3.66
CA ALA A 117 6.92 15.15 3.31
C ALA A 117 6.82 15.70 1.86
N GLU A 118 6.30 14.91 0.92
CA GLU A 118 5.99 15.39 -0.44
C GLU A 118 4.95 16.51 -0.40
N LEU A 119 3.87 16.34 0.38
CA LEU A 119 2.82 17.36 0.52
C LEU A 119 3.33 18.66 1.14
N GLU A 120 4.22 18.58 2.12
CA GLU A 120 4.89 19.75 2.70
C GLU A 120 5.71 20.53 1.65
N GLN A 121 6.19 19.84 0.61
CA GLN A 121 6.91 20.42 -0.52
C GLN A 121 5.98 20.83 -1.68
N GLY A 122 4.66 20.68 -1.53
CA GLY A 122 3.67 20.95 -2.59
C GLY A 122 3.64 19.91 -3.70
N ILE A 123 4.22 18.72 -3.46
CA ILE A 123 4.22 17.59 -4.39
C ILE A 123 3.02 16.70 -4.06
N GLU A 124 2.23 16.38 -5.08
CA GLU A 124 1.06 15.55 -4.96
C GLU A 124 1.43 14.05 -4.97
N PRO A 125 1.21 13.31 -3.86
CA PRO A 125 1.56 11.90 -3.77
C PRO A 125 0.87 11.05 -4.84
N GLN A 126 1.63 10.13 -5.43
CA GLN A 126 1.12 9.21 -6.44
C GLN A 126 1.05 7.77 -5.90
N ALA A 127 0.22 6.95 -6.54
CA ALA A 127 0.20 5.54 -6.22
C ALA A 127 1.53 4.87 -6.55
N VAL A 128 1.94 3.92 -5.71
CA VAL A 128 3.18 3.16 -5.88
C VAL A 128 2.89 1.67 -5.93
N VAL A 129 3.67 0.95 -6.73
CA VAL A 129 3.62 -0.50 -6.84
C VAL A 129 4.97 -1.06 -6.40
N GLN A 130 4.93 -2.11 -5.60
CA GLN A 130 6.13 -2.79 -5.15
C GLN A 130 5.97 -4.31 -5.28
N ASN A 131 7.04 -4.95 -5.70
CA ASN A 131 7.17 -6.40 -5.67
C ASN A 131 7.87 -6.80 -4.36
N LEU A 132 7.12 -7.32 -3.39
CA LEU A 132 7.68 -7.69 -2.08
C LEU A 132 8.28 -9.10 -2.08
N SER A 133 7.82 -9.98 -2.97
CA SER A 133 8.32 -11.35 -3.15
C SER A 133 7.85 -11.91 -4.47
N ALA A 134 8.39 -13.05 -4.90
CA ALA A 134 8.00 -13.73 -6.14
C ALA A 134 6.48 -13.81 -6.34
N ASP A 135 5.71 -14.00 -5.26
CA ASP A 135 4.27 -14.22 -5.30
C ASP A 135 3.44 -13.03 -4.79
N THR A 136 4.05 -11.91 -4.38
CA THR A 136 3.33 -10.80 -3.74
C THR A 136 3.64 -9.44 -4.34
N ILE A 137 2.63 -8.87 -4.99
CA ILE A 137 2.65 -7.47 -5.44
C ILE A 137 1.78 -6.61 -4.54
N MET A 138 2.30 -5.48 -4.12
CA MET A 138 1.59 -4.47 -3.37
C MET A 138 1.32 -3.25 -4.25
N TYR A 139 0.10 -2.75 -4.19
CA TYR A 139 -0.32 -1.46 -4.70
C TYR A 139 -0.75 -0.59 -3.53
N TYR A 140 -0.16 0.59 -3.41
CA TYR A 140 -0.52 1.58 -2.41
C TYR A 140 -0.97 2.87 -3.08
N ALA A 141 -2.07 3.45 -2.62
CA ALA A 141 -2.57 4.72 -3.16
C ALA A 141 -3.02 5.68 -2.04
N PRO A 142 -2.67 6.98 -2.12
CA PRO A 142 -3.00 7.94 -1.08
C PRO A 142 -4.51 8.20 -1.00
N ILE A 143 -5.00 8.44 0.22
CA ILE A 143 -6.36 8.91 0.48
C ILE A 143 -6.27 10.36 0.93
N ARG A 144 -6.75 11.27 0.08
CA ARG A 144 -6.75 12.72 0.33
C ARG A 144 -8.11 13.18 0.85
N MET A 145 -8.10 14.09 1.80
CA MET A 145 -9.32 14.63 2.38
C MET A 145 -10.07 15.53 1.41
N GLN A 146 -11.37 15.27 1.29
CA GLN A 146 -12.32 16.06 0.51
C GLN A 146 -13.34 16.73 1.45
N ALA A 147 -14.08 17.72 0.96
CA ALA A 147 -15.02 18.49 1.78
C ALA A 147 -16.00 17.60 2.59
N LEU A 148 -16.59 16.58 1.97
CA LEU A 148 -17.51 15.66 2.65
C LEU A 148 -16.84 14.85 3.78
N CYS A 149 -15.55 14.57 3.66
CA CYS A 149 -14.79 13.82 4.68
C CYS A 149 -14.70 14.59 6.00
N LEU A 150 -14.66 15.92 5.92
CA LEU A 150 -14.46 16.80 7.07
C LEU A 150 -15.64 16.78 8.04
N ASN A 151 -16.85 16.42 7.58
CA ASN A 151 -18.02 16.24 8.44
C ASN A 151 -17.81 15.22 9.56
N CYS A 152 -16.83 14.32 9.43
CA CYS A 152 -16.53 13.28 10.43
C CYS A 152 -15.06 13.21 10.83
N HIS A 153 -14.18 13.86 10.06
CA HIS A 153 -12.72 13.82 10.26
C HIS A 153 -12.12 15.22 10.43
N GLY A 154 -12.93 16.28 10.32
CA GLY A 154 -12.48 17.65 10.46
C GLY A 154 -12.04 18.01 11.88
N LYS A 155 -11.65 19.27 12.05
CA LYS A 155 -11.35 19.83 13.37
C LYS A 155 -12.61 19.98 14.22
N PRO A 156 -12.61 19.54 15.50
CA PRO A 156 -13.69 19.81 16.45
C PRO A 156 -14.04 21.30 16.49
N GLY A 157 -15.33 21.63 16.47
CA GLY A 157 -15.82 23.01 16.50
C GLY A 157 -15.68 23.79 15.17
N GLU A 158 -15.04 23.21 14.15
CA GLU A 158 -15.03 23.73 12.79
C GLU A 158 -15.81 22.77 11.86
N GLY A 159 -15.12 21.79 11.27
CA GLY A 159 -15.72 20.81 10.35
C GLY A 159 -16.41 19.64 11.05
N LEU A 160 -16.15 19.44 12.35
CA LEU A 160 -16.71 18.36 13.14
C LEU A 160 -17.61 18.93 14.24
N ALA A 161 -18.93 18.74 14.08
CA ALA A 161 -19.93 19.16 15.06
C ALA A 161 -19.82 18.35 16.37
N SER A 162 -20.11 18.99 17.50
CA SER A 162 -19.95 18.41 18.84
C SER A 162 -20.74 17.12 19.05
N GLU A 163 -21.96 17.02 18.51
CA GLU A 163 -22.79 15.81 18.58
C GLU A 163 -22.17 14.66 17.77
N THR A 164 -21.53 15.00 16.66
CA THR A 164 -20.84 14.03 15.80
C THR A 164 -19.57 13.54 16.45
N GLU A 165 -18.78 14.44 17.05
CA GLU A 165 -17.61 14.11 17.85
C GLU A 165 -17.95 13.20 19.02
N GLN A 166 -19.01 13.52 19.79
CA GLN A 166 -19.46 12.68 20.89
C GLN A 166 -19.83 11.27 20.41
N LEU A 167 -20.63 11.17 19.34
CA LEU A 167 -21.00 9.87 18.77
C LEU A 167 -19.78 9.06 18.31
N ILE A 168 -18.78 9.72 17.72
CA ILE A 168 -17.54 9.07 17.31
C ILE A 168 -16.81 8.54 18.55
N ARG A 169 -16.68 9.32 19.62
CA ARG A 169 -16.05 8.86 20.87
C ARG A 169 -16.77 7.66 21.50
N ASP A 170 -18.10 7.65 21.46
CA ASP A 170 -18.90 6.55 22.00
C ASP A 170 -18.70 5.24 21.21
N LEU A 171 -18.63 5.33 19.87
CA LEU A 171 -18.47 4.16 18.99
C LEU A 171 -17.00 3.75 18.79
N TYR A 172 -16.08 4.68 18.96
CA TYR A 172 -14.64 4.52 18.77
C TYR A 172 -13.88 5.21 19.91
N PRO A 173 -13.78 4.57 21.09
CA PRO A 173 -13.13 5.17 22.26
C PRO A 173 -11.64 5.52 22.04
N ASN A 174 -11.00 4.88 21.06
CA ASN A 174 -9.60 5.08 20.70
C ASN A 174 -9.45 5.80 19.33
N ASP A 175 -10.46 6.55 18.88
CA ASP A 175 -10.37 7.29 17.62
C ASP A 175 -9.23 8.30 17.62
N GLN A 176 -8.45 8.29 16.55
CA GLN A 176 -7.39 9.28 16.28
C GLN A 176 -7.67 10.06 15.00
N ALA A 177 -8.78 9.79 14.31
CA ALA A 177 -9.03 10.25 12.95
C ALA A 177 -9.78 11.58 12.87
N THR A 178 -9.40 12.58 13.66
CA THR A 178 -10.00 13.92 13.67
C THR A 178 -8.92 14.99 13.51
N GLY A 179 -9.33 16.23 13.27
CA GLY A 179 -8.39 17.36 13.15
C GLY A 179 -7.91 17.64 11.73
N TYR A 180 -8.40 16.92 10.73
CA TYR A 180 -7.98 17.10 9.35
C TYR A 180 -8.55 18.36 8.70
N ALA A 181 -7.83 18.87 7.71
CA ALA A 181 -8.24 19.90 6.76
C ALA A 181 -8.46 19.31 5.36
N PHE A 182 -9.02 20.13 4.47
CA PHE A 182 -9.15 19.78 3.06
C PHE A 182 -7.77 19.54 2.44
N GLY A 183 -7.63 18.45 1.68
CA GLY A 183 -6.36 18.10 1.04
C GLY A 183 -5.36 17.38 1.96
N ASP A 184 -5.64 17.18 3.24
CA ASP A 184 -4.73 16.41 4.11
C ASP A 184 -4.62 14.94 3.66
N LEU A 185 -3.48 14.32 3.99
CA LEU A 185 -3.29 12.87 3.83
C LEU A 185 -4.00 12.12 4.96
N ARG A 186 -5.12 11.46 4.65
CA ARG A 186 -5.87 10.65 5.61
C ARG A 186 -5.19 9.29 5.86
N GLY A 187 -4.51 8.75 4.86
CA GLY A 187 -3.96 7.40 4.88
C GLY A 187 -3.81 6.87 3.46
N MET A 188 -3.95 5.56 3.30
CA MET A 188 -3.79 4.90 2.02
C MET A 188 -4.78 3.75 1.82
N TRP A 189 -5.00 3.41 0.55
CA TRP A 189 -5.37 2.07 0.13
C TRP A 189 -4.11 1.20 0.12
N SER A 190 -4.21 0.00 0.70
CA SER A 190 -3.17 -1.02 0.68
C SER A 190 -3.79 -2.27 0.08
N ILE A 191 -3.37 -2.59 -1.14
CA ILE A 191 -3.95 -3.66 -1.96
C ILE A 191 -2.87 -4.67 -2.29
N ARG A 192 -3.06 -5.91 -1.82
CA ARG A 192 -2.16 -7.02 -2.07
C ARG A 192 -2.72 -7.93 -3.15
N PHE A 193 -1.95 -8.14 -4.20
CA PHE A 193 -2.22 -9.14 -5.21
C PHE A 193 -1.26 -10.31 -5.07
N LEU A 194 -1.77 -11.50 -5.42
CA LEU A 194 -0.90 -12.66 -5.62
C LEU A 194 -0.40 -12.64 -7.06
N ASN A 195 0.92 -12.74 -7.23
CA ASN A 195 1.58 -12.88 -8.51
C ASN A 195 1.55 -14.36 -8.87
N ARG A 196 0.54 -14.78 -9.64
CA ARG A 196 0.35 -16.18 -10.04
C ARG A 196 0.24 -16.26 -11.55
#